data_AF-A0A424NTQ6-F1
#
_entry.id   AF-A0A424NTQ6-F1
#
_cell.length_a   1.000
_cell.length_b   1.000
_cell.length_c   1.000
_cell.angle_alpha   90.00
_cell.angle_beta   90.00
_cell.angle_gamma   90.00
#
_symmetry.space_group_name_H-M   'P 1'
#
loop_
_entity.id
_entity.type
_entity.pdbx_description
1 polymer ?
#
loop_
_entity_poly.entity_id
_entity_poly.type
_entity_poly.pdbx_seq_one_letter_code
_entity_poly.pdbx_strand_id
1 'polypeptide(L)'
;MVPRIPETELINVIFCKDNKEYVRHSYFWGMNYLGHLILSGSDEKILLGNFLGDHVSNKTLHLYDSSIQKGIELHREIDLFTDSHPISRELRAMLFDQYRHRSRVILDLFYDHFLAANFRDFQSISLSDYVIKVSDILQNQLHLMPESAKHYFMAMRKYGWVEGYALVYGIRVGFKHTSESQE
;
A
#
# COMPACT_ATOMS: atom_id res chain seq x y z
N MET A 1 -5.49 -25.69 -0.28
CA MET A 1 -6.53 -25.68 -1.34
C MET A 1 -7.16 -24.29 -1.29
N VAL A 2 -6.68 -23.36 -2.12
CA VAL A 2 -7.16 -21.97 -2.10
C VAL A 2 -8.60 -21.97 -2.62
N PRO A 3 -9.61 -21.48 -1.88
CA PRO A 3 -10.97 -21.41 -2.38
C PRO A 3 -10.99 -20.48 -3.60
N ARG A 4 -11.44 -21.00 -4.75
CA ARG A 4 -11.74 -20.17 -5.93
C ARG A 4 -12.94 -19.29 -5.59
N ILE A 5 -12.70 -18.02 -5.36
CA ILE A 5 -13.75 -17.01 -5.45
C ILE A 5 -14.10 -16.90 -6.95
N PRO A 6 -15.35 -17.12 -7.36
CA PRO A 6 -15.75 -17.01 -8.77
C PRO A 6 -15.42 -15.61 -9.32
N GLU A 7 -14.88 -15.53 -10.55
CA GLU A 7 -14.56 -14.25 -11.23
C GLU A 7 -15.72 -13.24 -11.20
N THR A 8 -16.96 -13.73 -11.16
CA THR A 8 -18.19 -12.93 -11.11
C THR A 8 -18.44 -12.28 -9.74
N GLU A 9 -17.97 -12.84 -8.64
CA GLU A 9 -18.08 -12.23 -7.30
C GLU A 9 -16.99 -11.16 -7.08
N LEU A 10 -15.79 -11.38 -7.61
CA LEU A 10 -14.69 -10.40 -7.64
C LEU A 10 -15.07 -9.14 -8.44
N ILE A 11 -15.77 -9.31 -9.55
CA ILE A 11 -16.31 -8.23 -10.38
C ILE A 11 -17.40 -7.46 -9.60
N ASN A 12 -18.36 -8.14 -8.97
CA ASN A 12 -19.47 -7.46 -8.28
C ASN A 12 -19.08 -6.72 -6.99
N VAL A 13 -17.99 -7.12 -6.33
CA VAL A 13 -17.42 -6.38 -5.19
C VAL A 13 -16.92 -4.98 -5.61
N ILE A 14 -16.48 -4.83 -6.86
CA ILE A 14 -15.86 -3.62 -7.41
C ILE A 14 -16.89 -2.74 -8.14
N PHE A 15 -17.91 -3.35 -8.75
CA PHE A 15 -18.88 -2.64 -9.59
C PHE A 15 -20.20 -2.33 -8.88
N CYS A 16 -20.23 -1.21 -8.14
CA CYS A 16 -21.49 -0.47 -8.03
C CYS A 16 -21.71 0.23 -9.38
N LYS A 17 -22.59 -0.33 -10.21
CA LYS A 17 -23.29 0.42 -11.25
C LYS A 17 -24.03 1.56 -10.55
N ASP A 18 -23.50 2.77 -10.62
CA ASP A 18 -24.24 3.91 -11.19
C ASP A 18 -23.49 5.24 -11.00
N ASN A 19 -23.32 5.90 -12.15
CA ASN A 19 -23.26 7.34 -12.40
C ASN A 19 -22.11 8.21 -11.87
N LYS A 20 -21.26 8.59 -12.86
CA LYS A 20 -20.94 9.97 -13.28
C LYS A 20 -20.50 10.97 -12.20
N GLU A 21 -19.20 11.22 -12.13
CA GLU A 21 -18.58 12.52 -12.48
C GLU A 21 -17.05 12.42 -12.36
N TYR A 22 -16.35 12.86 -13.41
CA TYR A 22 -14.89 12.88 -13.48
C TYR A 22 -14.40 14.27 -13.06
N VAL A 23 -13.61 14.35 -11.99
CA VAL A 23 -12.83 15.56 -11.67
C VAL A 23 -11.34 15.25 -11.81
N ARG A 24 -10.68 16.03 -12.67
CA ARG A 24 -9.23 16.09 -12.85
C ARG A 24 -8.62 16.82 -11.66
N HIS A 25 -7.83 16.15 -10.83
CA HIS A 25 -6.81 16.79 -10.02
C HIS A 25 -5.68 15.79 -9.74
N SER A 26 -4.45 16.30 -9.85
CA SER A 26 -3.20 15.60 -9.59
C SER A 26 -3.16 15.19 -8.12
N TYR A 27 -3.15 13.90 -7.82
CA TYR A 27 -3.20 13.46 -6.44
C TYR A 27 -2.35 12.20 -6.22
N PHE A 28 -1.47 12.34 -5.23
CA PHE A 28 -0.81 11.30 -4.45
C PHE A 28 -1.88 10.31 -3.95
N TRP A 29 -1.96 9.12 -4.52
CA TRP A 29 -2.94 8.11 -4.10
C TRP A 29 -2.26 6.75 -3.90
N GLY A 30 -2.02 6.43 -2.62
CA GLY A 30 -2.12 5.10 -2.02
C GLY A 30 -1.33 3.98 -2.67
N MET A 31 -0.01 3.93 -2.45
CA MET A 31 0.67 2.64 -2.39
C MET A 31 0.08 1.82 -1.23
N ASN A 32 -0.05 0.52 -1.45
CA ASN A 32 -0.46 -0.40 -0.41
C ASN A 32 0.81 -0.91 0.27
N TYR A 33 0.86 -0.76 1.60
CA TYR A 33 2.11 -0.79 2.35
C TYR A 33 2.48 -2.16 2.91
N LEU A 34 1.55 -3.13 2.97
CA LEU A 34 1.81 -4.40 3.65
C LEU A 34 2.96 -5.16 2.98
N GLY A 35 3.00 -5.23 1.64
CA GLY A 35 4.12 -5.80 0.91
C GLY A 35 5.46 -5.14 1.24
N HIS A 36 5.49 -3.81 1.20
CA HIS A 36 6.69 -3.01 1.52
C HIS A 36 7.17 -3.22 2.95
N LEU A 37 6.24 -3.18 3.92
CA LEU A 37 6.55 -3.35 5.33
C LEU A 37 7.08 -4.76 5.61
N ILE A 38 6.45 -5.81 5.06
CA ILE A 38 6.88 -7.20 5.27
C ILE A 38 8.29 -7.43 4.73
N LEU A 39 8.60 -6.87 3.55
CA LEU A 39 9.91 -7.05 2.90
C LEU A 39 11.04 -6.24 3.54
N SER A 40 10.74 -5.41 4.54
CA SER A 40 11.75 -4.59 5.26
C SER A 40 12.63 -5.38 6.23
N GLY A 41 12.31 -6.65 6.49
CA GLY A 41 13.07 -7.49 7.43
C GLY A 41 12.91 -7.04 8.89
N SER A 42 14.00 -7.12 9.67
CA SER A 42 13.99 -6.85 11.12
C SER A 42 14.64 -5.52 11.54
N ASP A 43 15.25 -4.77 10.62
CA ASP A 43 15.89 -3.49 10.93
C ASP A 43 14.85 -2.36 10.91
N GLU A 44 14.66 -1.71 12.06
CA GLU A 44 13.67 -0.67 12.24
C GLU A 44 13.92 0.59 11.40
N LYS A 45 15.18 0.92 11.08
CA LYS A 45 15.53 2.06 10.24
C LYS A 45 15.32 1.74 8.76
N ILE A 46 15.56 0.50 8.35
CA ILE A 46 15.21 0.03 7.00
C ILE A 46 13.68 0.05 6.84
N LEU A 47 12.94 -0.42 7.84
CA LEU A 47 11.47 -0.36 7.83
C LEU A 47 10.98 1.08 7.71
N LEU A 48 11.53 2.00 8.51
CA LEU A 48 11.20 3.42 8.39
C LEU A 48 11.50 3.91 6.97
N GLY A 49 12.70 3.64 6.44
CA GLY A 49 13.08 4.07 5.11
C GLY A 49 12.14 3.56 4.03
N ASN A 50 11.72 2.30 4.12
CA ASN A 50 10.80 1.69 3.15
C ASN A 50 9.41 2.34 3.22
N PHE A 51 8.95 2.68 4.43
CA PHE A 51 7.74 3.48 4.63
C PHE A 51 7.87 4.90 4.05
N LEU A 52 9.05 5.49 4.08
CA LEU A 52 9.31 6.84 3.59
C LEU A 52 9.53 6.95 2.06
N GLY A 53 9.51 5.83 1.33
CA GLY A 53 9.94 5.76 -0.07
C GLY A 53 9.30 6.81 -1.00
N ASP A 54 7.97 6.94 -0.94
CA ASP A 54 7.20 7.94 -1.69
C ASP A 54 7.34 9.38 -1.16
N HIS A 55 7.70 9.51 0.11
CA HIS A 55 7.76 10.79 0.81
C HIS A 55 9.12 11.47 0.68
N VAL A 56 10.15 10.75 0.24
CA VAL A 56 11.53 11.24 0.16
C VAL A 56 12.05 11.22 -1.27
N SER A 57 12.33 12.42 -1.79
CA SER A 57 12.94 12.58 -3.11
C SER A 57 14.43 12.20 -3.13
N ASN A 58 14.96 11.86 -4.31
CA ASN A 58 16.40 11.66 -4.51
C ASN A 58 17.26 12.86 -4.06
N LYS A 59 16.73 14.09 -4.16
CA LYS A 59 17.45 15.31 -3.78
C LYS A 59 17.66 15.41 -2.27
N THR A 60 16.75 14.83 -1.49
CA THR A 60 16.74 14.90 -0.02
C THR A 60 17.21 13.62 0.65
N LEU A 61 17.49 12.56 -0.14
CA LEU A 61 17.89 11.24 0.35
C LEU A 61 19.14 11.30 1.25
N HIS A 62 20.12 12.11 0.86
CA HIS A 62 21.38 12.28 1.59
C HIS A 62 21.24 12.88 3.00
N LEU A 63 20.06 13.41 3.35
CA LEU A 63 19.78 13.98 4.68
C LEU A 63 19.47 12.89 5.73
N TYR A 64 19.28 11.64 5.31
CA TYR A 64 18.92 10.53 6.18
C TYR A 64 20.13 9.65 6.50
N ASP A 65 20.08 8.91 7.61
CA ASP A 65 21.08 7.89 7.93
C ASP A 65 21.11 6.77 6.87
N SER A 66 22.25 6.11 6.71
CA SER A 66 22.47 5.08 5.69
C SER A 66 21.47 3.92 5.73
N SER A 67 21.01 3.47 6.90
CA SER A 67 19.97 2.44 7.00
C SER A 67 18.59 2.91 6.49
N ILE A 68 18.25 4.18 6.72
CA ILE A 68 17.00 4.77 6.21
C ILE A 68 17.10 4.95 4.70
N GLN A 69 18.26 5.38 4.19
CA GLN A 69 18.51 5.46 2.75
C GLN A 69 18.31 4.09 2.08
N LYS A 70 18.88 3.02 2.66
CA LYS A 70 18.67 1.64 2.18
C LYS A 70 17.20 1.23 2.18
N GLY A 71 16.43 1.62 3.20
CA GLY A 71 14.99 1.37 3.21
C GLY A 71 14.26 2.09 2.06
N ILE A 72 14.61 3.36 1.80
CA ILE A 72 14.03 4.13 0.69
C ILE A 72 14.39 3.52 -0.67
N GLU A 73 15.62 3.03 -0.82
CA GLU A 73 16.07 2.31 -2.02
C GLU A 73 15.30 0.99 -2.17
N LEU A 74 15.17 0.23 -1.10
CA LEU A 74 14.41 -1.03 -1.06
C LEU A 74 12.95 -0.83 -1.51
N HIS A 75 12.29 0.24 -1.07
CA HIS A 75 10.95 0.59 -1.54
C HIS A 75 10.90 0.67 -3.07
N ARG A 76 11.85 1.38 -3.67
CA ARG A 76 11.93 1.59 -5.12
C ARG A 76 12.29 0.31 -5.87
N GLU A 77 13.10 -0.55 -5.26
CA GLU A 77 13.43 -1.86 -5.82
C GLU A 77 12.20 -2.77 -5.85
N ILE A 78 11.39 -2.79 -4.78
CA ILE A 78 10.13 -3.54 -4.72
C ILE A 78 9.16 -3.03 -5.78
N ASP A 79 9.04 -1.71 -5.91
CA ASP A 79 8.22 -1.06 -6.94
C ASP A 79 8.66 -1.42 -8.34
N LEU A 80 9.96 -1.29 -8.62
CA LEU A 80 10.53 -1.61 -9.93
C LEU A 80 10.33 -3.08 -10.26
N PHE A 81 10.55 -3.98 -9.30
CA PHE A 81 10.32 -5.41 -9.47
C PHE A 81 8.85 -5.67 -9.82
N THR A 82 7.93 -5.16 -9.01
CA THR A 82 6.49 -5.40 -9.19
C THR A 82 5.98 -4.80 -10.50
N ASP A 83 6.41 -3.58 -10.86
CA ASP A 83 6.01 -2.94 -12.11
C ASP A 83 6.62 -3.57 -13.35
N SER A 84 7.84 -4.10 -13.26
CA SER A 84 8.50 -4.71 -14.42
C SER A 84 8.11 -6.17 -14.63
N HIS A 85 7.58 -6.84 -13.59
CA HIS A 85 7.25 -8.25 -13.64
C HIS A 85 6.20 -8.56 -14.74
N PRO A 86 6.42 -9.59 -15.59
CA PRO A 86 5.54 -9.89 -16.72
C PRO A 86 4.07 -10.08 -16.32
N ILE A 87 3.81 -10.77 -15.22
CA ILE A 87 2.44 -11.00 -14.71
C ILE A 87 1.78 -9.67 -14.31
N SER A 88 2.50 -8.80 -13.61
CA SER A 88 1.96 -7.50 -13.18
C SER A 88 1.68 -6.59 -14.37
N ARG A 89 2.50 -6.67 -15.43
CA ARG A 89 2.26 -5.95 -16.68
C ARG A 89 1.02 -6.45 -17.40
N GLU A 90 0.83 -7.77 -17.47
CA GLU A 90 -0.36 -8.40 -18.05
C GLU A 90 -1.63 -8.01 -17.29
N LEU A 91 -1.62 -8.15 -15.95
CA LEU A 91 -2.75 -7.77 -15.09
C LEU A 91 -3.08 -6.28 -15.21
N ARG A 92 -2.08 -5.39 -15.24
CA ARG A 92 -2.32 -3.96 -15.46
C ARG A 92 -2.90 -3.69 -16.84
N ALA A 93 -2.45 -4.38 -17.89
CA ALA A 93 -2.99 -4.22 -19.24
C ALA A 93 -4.49 -4.59 -19.28
N MET A 94 -4.89 -5.68 -18.62
CA MET A 94 -6.30 -6.07 -18.48
C MET A 94 -7.15 -5.01 -17.79
N LEU A 95 -6.61 -4.33 -16.77
CA LEU A 95 -7.29 -3.27 -16.04
C LEU A 95 -7.21 -1.89 -16.74
N PHE A 96 -6.28 -1.70 -17.67
CA PHE A 96 -5.96 -0.39 -18.22
C PHE A 96 -7.12 0.22 -19.00
N ASP A 97 -7.83 -0.58 -19.79
CA ASP A 97 -8.93 -0.10 -20.63
C ASP A 97 -10.03 0.59 -19.82
N GLN A 98 -10.29 0.09 -18.62
CA GLN A 98 -11.34 0.60 -17.75
C GLN A 98 -10.84 1.63 -16.73
N TYR A 99 -9.63 1.46 -16.19
CA TYR A 99 -9.16 2.22 -15.04
C TYR A 99 -7.95 3.12 -15.32
N ARG A 100 -7.33 2.98 -16.49
CA ARG A 100 -6.20 3.81 -16.95
C ARG A 100 -5.06 3.80 -15.91
N HIS A 101 -4.60 4.98 -15.49
CA HIS A 101 -3.54 5.16 -14.49
C HIS A 101 -3.86 4.52 -13.14
N ARG A 102 -5.15 4.31 -12.81
CA ARG A 102 -5.57 3.68 -11.55
C ARG A 102 -5.32 2.18 -11.53
N SER A 103 -5.06 1.55 -12.69
CA SER A 103 -4.74 0.12 -12.77
C SER A 103 -3.56 -0.30 -11.88
N ARG A 104 -2.54 0.57 -11.69
CA ARG A 104 -1.40 0.31 -10.80
C ARG A 104 -1.85 0.21 -9.34
N VAL A 105 -2.53 1.24 -8.84
CA VAL A 105 -3.07 1.31 -7.48
C VAL A 105 -4.00 0.12 -7.19
N ILE A 106 -4.84 -0.24 -8.15
CA ILE A 106 -5.75 -1.38 -8.05
C ILE A 106 -4.98 -2.69 -7.90
N LEU A 107 -3.94 -2.87 -8.71
CA LEU A 107 -3.13 -4.09 -8.65
C LEU A 107 -2.38 -4.19 -7.31
N ASP A 108 -1.82 -3.08 -6.82
CA ASP A 108 -1.15 -3.04 -5.52
C ASP A 108 -2.14 -3.38 -4.38
N LEU A 109 -3.40 -2.92 -4.48
CA LEU A 109 -4.46 -3.23 -3.52
C LEU A 109 -4.77 -4.72 -3.50
N PHE A 110 -4.77 -5.35 -4.68
CA PHE A 110 -4.96 -6.79 -4.78
C PHE A 110 -3.79 -7.56 -4.16
N TYR A 111 -2.54 -7.16 -4.41
CA TYR A 111 -1.39 -7.81 -3.81
C TYR A 111 -1.44 -7.75 -2.29
N ASP A 112 -1.69 -6.57 -1.73
CA ASP A 112 -1.81 -6.42 -0.28
C ASP A 112 -3.02 -7.14 0.30
N HIS A 113 -4.13 -7.22 -0.44
CA HIS A 113 -5.28 -8.04 -0.03
C HIS A 113 -4.92 -9.52 0.07
N PHE A 114 -4.32 -10.10 -0.96
CA PHE A 114 -3.94 -11.51 -0.95
C PHE A 114 -2.88 -11.80 0.13
N LEU A 115 -1.96 -10.87 0.33
CA LEU A 115 -0.95 -10.95 1.38
C LEU A 115 -1.57 -10.91 2.78
N ALA A 116 -2.52 -9.99 3.02
CA ALA A 116 -3.22 -9.86 4.28
C ALA A 116 -4.14 -11.07 4.57
N ALA A 117 -4.88 -11.54 3.56
CA ALA A 117 -5.78 -12.67 3.67
C ALA A 117 -5.04 -13.99 3.96
N ASN A 118 -3.82 -14.15 3.45
CA ASN A 118 -2.98 -15.33 3.62
C ASN A 118 -1.76 -15.05 4.53
N PHE A 119 -1.85 -14.05 5.42
CA PHE A 119 -0.69 -13.52 6.15
C PHE A 119 0.09 -14.58 6.94
N ARG A 120 -0.59 -15.60 7.48
CA ARG A 120 0.03 -16.71 8.22
C ARG A 120 0.95 -17.59 7.38
N ASP A 121 0.82 -17.56 6.05
CA ASP A 121 1.71 -18.29 5.14
C ASP A 121 3.07 -17.59 5.00
N PHE A 122 3.13 -16.29 5.32
CA PHE A 122 4.32 -15.45 5.18
C PHE A 122 4.97 -15.10 6.53
N GLN A 123 4.17 -15.04 7.61
CA GLN A 123 4.62 -14.59 8.93
C GLN A 123 4.09 -15.52 10.02
N SER A 124 4.91 -15.73 11.06
CA SER A 124 4.55 -16.57 12.20
C SER A 124 3.55 -15.90 13.18
N ILE A 125 3.44 -14.58 13.14
CA ILE A 125 2.52 -13.79 13.98
C ILE A 125 1.21 -13.47 13.25
N SER A 126 0.20 -12.99 13.98
CA SER A 126 -1.04 -12.54 13.34
C SER A 126 -0.83 -11.21 12.61
N LEU A 127 -1.69 -10.90 11.62
CA LEU A 127 -1.66 -9.61 10.93
C LEU A 127 -1.82 -8.45 11.92
N SER A 128 -2.72 -8.58 12.88
CA SER A 128 -2.96 -7.53 13.88
C SER A 128 -1.72 -7.30 14.76
N ASP A 129 -1.09 -8.37 15.25
CA ASP A 129 0.16 -8.24 16.03
C ASP A 129 1.28 -7.60 15.21
N TYR A 130 1.36 -7.92 13.92
CA TYR A 130 2.32 -7.32 13.02
C TYR A 130 2.05 -5.83 12.81
N VAL A 131 0.79 -5.43 12.58
CA VAL A 131 0.41 -4.02 12.41
C VAL A 131 0.69 -3.21 13.67
N ILE A 132 0.42 -3.76 14.85
CA ILE A 132 0.76 -3.13 16.14
C ILE A 132 2.28 -2.93 16.22
N LYS A 133 3.06 -3.99 16.01
CA LYS A 133 4.53 -3.93 16.03
C LYS A 133 5.08 -2.86 15.09
N VAL A 134 4.62 -2.83 13.84
CA VAL A 134 5.07 -1.85 12.86
C VAL A 134 4.65 -0.43 13.25
N SER A 135 3.42 -0.27 13.73
CA SER A 135 2.91 1.03 14.20
C SER A 135 3.76 1.59 15.34
N ASP A 136 4.17 0.75 16.29
CA ASP A 136 5.03 1.17 17.40
C ASP A 136 6.42 1.61 16.92
N ILE A 137 7.02 0.86 15.99
CA ILE A 137 8.31 1.23 15.37
C ILE A 137 8.21 2.60 14.68
N LEU A 138 7.20 2.79 13.84
CA LEU A 138 7.00 4.03 13.09
C LEU A 138 6.68 5.21 14.03
N GLN A 139 5.86 4.99 15.06
CA GLN A 139 5.55 6.00 16.07
C GLN A 139 6.81 6.47 16.81
N ASN A 140 7.71 5.56 17.19
CA ASN A 140 8.95 5.90 17.88
C ASN A 140 9.92 6.72 17.00
N GLN A 141 9.77 6.65 15.68
CA GLN A 141 10.61 7.35 14.72
C GLN A 141 9.92 8.54 14.03
N LEU A 142 8.75 8.97 14.53
CA LEU A 142 7.98 10.10 13.97
C LEU A 142 8.79 11.37 13.74
N HIS A 143 9.76 11.67 14.62
CA HIS A 143 10.59 12.86 14.54
C HIS A 143 11.51 12.88 13.31
N LEU A 144 11.79 11.72 12.71
CA LEU A 144 12.61 11.58 11.49
C LEU A 144 11.79 11.72 10.21
N MET A 145 10.46 11.75 10.31
CA MET A 145 9.58 11.77 9.14
C MET A 145 9.37 13.19 8.61
N PRO A 146 9.27 13.38 7.28
CA PRO A 146 8.72 14.61 6.72
C PRO A 146 7.23 14.73 7.07
N GLU A 147 6.69 15.96 7.07
CA GLU A 147 5.29 16.21 7.45
C GLU A 147 4.29 15.41 6.60
N SER A 148 4.57 15.18 5.32
CA SER A 148 3.72 14.36 4.44
C SER A 148 3.60 12.92 4.95
N ALA A 149 4.70 12.31 5.39
CA ALA A 149 4.71 10.96 5.94
C ALA A 149 4.04 10.89 7.32
N LYS A 150 4.21 11.92 8.16
CA LYS A 150 3.51 11.99 9.45
C LYS A 150 1.99 12.01 9.28
N HIS A 151 1.48 12.88 8.42
CA HIS A 151 0.05 12.95 8.14
C HIS A 151 -0.48 11.63 7.57
N TYR A 152 0.28 11.01 6.67
CA TYR A 152 -0.08 9.72 6.10
C TYR A 152 -0.13 8.61 7.17
N PHE A 153 0.90 8.49 8.00
CA PHE A 153 0.95 7.53 9.10
C PHE A 153 -0.22 7.70 10.08
N MET A 154 -0.55 8.94 10.46
CA MET A 154 -1.66 9.22 11.36
C MET A 154 -3.01 8.83 10.75
N ALA A 155 -3.22 9.11 9.46
CA ALA A 155 -4.41 8.67 8.75
C ALA A 155 -4.50 7.14 8.66
N MET A 156 -3.41 6.48 8.28
CA MET A 156 -3.31 5.02 8.19
C MET A 156 -3.71 4.34 9.50
N ARG A 157 -3.22 4.85 10.64
CA ARG A 157 -3.59 4.35 11.97
C ARG A 157 -5.04 4.63 12.33
N LYS A 158 -5.51 5.86 12.11
CA LYS A 158 -6.89 6.27 12.45
C LYS A 158 -7.95 5.42 11.75
N TYR A 159 -7.69 5.05 10.49
CA TYR A 159 -8.64 4.33 9.65
C TYR A 159 -8.33 2.84 9.49
N GLY A 160 -7.28 2.33 10.14
CA GLY A 160 -6.94 0.90 10.16
C GLY A 160 -6.66 0.31 8.77
N TRP A 161 -5.99 1.06 7.88
CA TRP A 161 -5.85 0.67 6.47
C TRP A 161 -5.18 -0.70 6.27
N VAL A 162 -4.10 -0.99 7.03
CA VAL A 162 -3.32 -2.21 6.86
C VAL A 162 -4.10 -3.46 7.28
N GLU A 163 -4.83 -3.39 8.40
CA GLU A 163 -5.73 -4.48 8.80
C GLU A 163 -6.93 -4.59 7.86
N GLY A 164 -7.38 -3.44 7.33
CA GLY A 164 -8.45 -3.35 6.35
C GLY A 164 -8.18 -4.12 5.06
N TYR A 165 -6.92 -4.30 4.65
CA TYR A 165 -6.57 -5.08 3.46
C TYR A 165 -7.04 -6.54 3.54
N ALA A 166 -7.16 -7.14 4.73
CA ALA A 166 -7.65 -8.51 4.86
C ALA A 166 -9.14 -8.66 4.49
N LEU A 167 -9.89 -7.56 4.45
CA LEU A 167 -11.32 -7.55 4.16
C LEU A 167 -11.57 -7.05 2.74
N VAL A 168 -12.39 -7.80 2.00
CA VAL A 168 -12.90 -7.38 0.69
C VAL A 168 -13.64 -6.02 0.77
N TYR A 169 -14.34 -5.77 1.89
CA TYR A 169 -14.94 -4.47 2.20
C TYR A 169 -13.90 -3.38 2.56
N GLY A 170 -12.74 -3.73 3.10
CA GLY A 170 -11.66 -2.78 3.40
C GLY A 170 -11.00 -2.22 2.14
N ILE A 171 -10.92 -3.01 1.07
CA ILE A 171 -10.57 -2.52 -0.28
C ILE A 171 -11.57 -1.42 -0.70
N ARG A 172 -12.89 -1.65 -0.50
CA ARG A 172 -13.96 -0.67 -0.80
C ARG A 172 -13.85 0.62 0.03
N VAL A 173 -13.39 0.55 1.28
CA VAL A 173 -13.20 1.73 2.17
C VAL A 173 -11.95 2.54 1.79
N GLY A 174 -10.87 1.88 1.38
CA GLY A 174 -9.67 2.54 0.83
C GLY A 174 -10.00 3.37 -0.43
N PHE A 175 -10.89 2.86 -1.29
CA PHE A 175 -11.42 3.61 -2.44
C PHE A 175 -12.30 4.82 -2.08
N LYS A 176 -13.01 4.81 -0.94
CA LYS A 176 -13.88 5.93 -0.52
C LYS A 176 -13.12 7.05 0.19
N HIS A 177 -12.15 6.72 1.04
CA HIS A 177 -11.35 7.74 1.74
C HIS A 177 -10.38 8.47 0.80
N THR A 178 -10.09 7.88 -0.36
CA THR A 178 -9.37 8.53 -1.46
C THR A 178 -10.27 9.41 -2.35
N SER A 179 -11.56 9.55 -2.00
CA SER A 179 -12.47 10.51 -2.63
C SER A 179 -13.03 11.54 -1.65
N GLU A 180 -12.96 11.31 -0.34
CA GLU A 180 -13.66 12.12 0.68
C GLU A 180 -12.71 12.89 1.62
N SER A 181 -11.38 12.80 1.48
CA SER A 181 -10.43 13.55 2.33
C SER A 181 -10.17 15.00 1.87
N GLN A 182 -11.16 15.63 1.22
CA GLN A 182 -11.22 17.07 0.97
C GLN A 182 -12.65 17.57 1.16
N GLU A 183 -13.07 17.62 2.42
CA GLU A 183 -13.79 18.77 2.95
C GLU A 183 -12.91 19.44 4.01
#